data_AF-A0A1Q6FYB7-F1
#
_entry.id   AF-A0A1Q6FYB7-F1
#
_cell.length_a   1.000
_cell.length_b   1.000
_cell.length_c   1.000
_cell.angle_alpha   90.00
_cell.angle_beta   90.00
_cell.angle_gamma   90.00
#
_symmetry.space_group_name_H-M   'P 1'
#
loop_
_entity.id
_entity.type
_entity.pdbx_description
1 polymer ?
#
loop_
_entity_poly.entity_id
_entity_poly.type
_entity_poly.pdbx_seq_one_letter_code
_entity_poly.pdbx_strand_id
1 'polypeptide(L)'
;MDAIDNESAYAEAGDIARNMAGGFLMSLFSDMEFFAGLTPGYVAGSSNIPSKSAWGDSWQYRAETWTEKGTSFSLSLDAGLCLNYSIWRFDIKLIPAFHYCLTDNYIYHKSTVEEGVGTREYSKPLGWFFTFCGGIAYRFD
;
A
#
# COMPACT_ATOMS: atom_id res chain seq x y z
N MET A 1 -38.15 -17.88 26.26
CA MET A 1 -37.72 -19.12 25.57
C MET A 1 -37.14 -18.63 24.25
N ASP A 2 -36.07 -17.83 24.33
CA ASP A 2 -35.64 -16.92 23.24
C ASP A 2 -34.10 -16.90 23.06
N ALA A 3 -33.36 -17.64 23.88
CA ALA A 3 -31.89 -17.67 23.82
C ALA A 3 -31.38 -18.76 22.84
N ILE A 4 -32.15 -19.84 22.66
CA ILE A 4 -31.75 -20.99 21.83
C ILE A 4 -31.92 -20.69 20.33
N ASP A 5 -32.92 -19.88 19.95
CA ASP A 5 -33.19 -19.52 18.56
C ASP A 5 -32.23 -18.43 18.02
N ASN A 6 -31.61 -17.66 18.92
CA ASN A 6 -30.65 -16.62 18.53
C ASN A 6 -29.28 -17.26 18.23
N GLU A 7 -28.84 -18.22 19.05
CA GLU A 7 -27.56 -18.91 18.88
C GLU A 7 -27.48 -19.73 17.57
N SER A 8 -28.59 -20.35 17.16
CA SER A 8 -28.69 -21.06 15.87
C SER A 8 -28.67 -20.11 14.67
N ALA A 9 -29.31 -18.94 14.77
CA ALA A 9 -29.29 -17.92 13.71
C ALA A 9 -27.91 -17.29 13.52
N TYR A 10 -27.13 -17.08 14.60
CA TYR A 10 -25.74 -16.63 14.51
C TYR A 10 -24.81 -17.69 13.93
N ALA A 11 -25.04 -18.97 14.24
CA ALA A 11 -24.30 -20.09 13.67
C ALA A 11 -24.55 -20.21 12.15
N GLU A 12 -25.81 -20.10 11.72
CA GLU A 12 -26.21 -20.18 10.32
C GLU A 12 -25.73 -18.95 9.51
N ALA A 13 -25.82 -17.74 10.08
CA ALA A 13 -25.23 -16.53 9.49
C ALA A 13 -23.70 -16.61 9.39
N GLY A 14 -23.04 -17.23 10.38
CA GLY A 14 -21.61 -17.49 10.40
C GLY A 14 -21.18 -18.47 9.30
N ASP A 15 -21.95 -19.54 9.09
CA ASP A 15 -21.70 -20.51 8.01
C ASP A 15 -21.97 -19.92 6.62
N ILE A 16 -23.01 -19.09 6.46
CA ILE A 16 -23.24 -18.35 5.21
C ILE A 16 -22.09 -17.37 4.96
N ALA A 17 -21.67 -16.59 5.95
CA ALA A 17 -20.55 -15.65 5.81
C ALA A 17 -19.23 -16.35 5.50
N ARG A 18 -18.96 -17.53 6.10
CA ARG A 18 -17.76 -18.34 5.82
C ARG A 18 -17.82 -18.97 4.42
N ASN A 19 -18.99 -19.43 3.98
CA ASN A 19 -19.17 -19.97 2.63
C ASN A 19 -19.08 -18.86 1.57
N MET A 20 -19.59 -17.67 1.85
CA MET A 20 -19.44 -16.49 0.99
C MET A 20 -18.01 -15.98 0.95
N ALA A 21 -17.32 -15.91 2.09
CA ALA A 21 -15.91 -15.56 2.16
C ALA A 21 -15.03 -16.62 1.47
N GLY A 22 -15.34 -17.90 1.65
CA GLY A 22 -14.67 -19.00 0.95
C GLY A 22 -14.88 -18.97 -0.56
N GLY A 23 -16.11 -18.71 -1.01
CA GLY A 23 -16.44 -18.51 -2.42
C GLY A 23 -15.79 -17.25 -3.01
N PHE A 24 -15.76 -16.16 -2.24
CA PHE A 24 -15.03 -14.94 -2.58
C PHE A 24 -13.55 -15.22 -2.72
N LEU A 25 -12.91 -15.89 -1.75
CA LEU A 25 -11.49 -16.23 -1.82
C LEU A 25 -11.18 -17.18 -2.99
N MET A 26 -12.02 -18.20 -3.22
CA MET A 26 -11.87 -19.11 -4.36
C MET A 26 -11.99 -18.36 -5.71
N SER A 27 -12.92 -17.42 -5.82
CA SER A 27 -13.06 -16.57 -7.01
C SER A 27 -11.98 -15.48 -7.11
N LEU A 28 -11.44 -15.03 -5.98
CA LEU A 28 -10.33 -14.08 -5.92
C LEU A 28 -9.02 -14.74 -6.39
N PHE A 29 -8.84 -16.02 -6.06
CA PHE A 29 -7.70 -16.81 -6.49
C PHE A 29 -7.84 -17.36 -7.92
N SER A 30 -9.04 -17.42 -8.49
CA SER A 30 -9.22 -17.88 -9.88
C SER A 30 -8.76 -16.86 -10.92
N ASP A 31 -8.85 -15.56 -10.61
CA ASP A 31 -8.43 -14.45 -11.48
C ASP A 31 -7.25 -13.66 -10.89
N MET A 32 -6.28 -14.42 -10.39
CA MET A 32 -5.05 -13.91 -9.78
C MET A 32 -3.88 -13.99 -10.77
N GLU A 33 -3.27 -12.85 -11.07
CA GLU A 33 -2.09 -12.77 -11.93
C GLU A 33 -0.90 -12.26 -11.14
N PHE A 34 0.20 -13.02 -11.16
CA PHE A 34 1.47 -12.59 -10.57
C PHE A 34 2.30 -11.90 -11.65
N PHE A 35 2.89 -10.77 -11.29
CA PHE A 35 3.89 -10.14 -12.14
C PHE A 35 5.18 -9.95 -11.35
N ALA A 36 6.28 -10.20 -12.03
CA ALA A 36 7.60 -9.82 -11.58
C ALA A 36 8.36 -9.26 -12.77
N GLY A 37 9.11 -8.19 -12.57
CA GLY A 37 9.76 -7.50 -13.67
C GLY A 37 10.83 -6.53 -13.22
N LEU A 38 11.66 -6.14 -14.18
CA LEU A 38 12.59 -5.03 -14.02
C LEU A 38 11.99 -3.81 -14.71
N THR A 39 11.92 -2.70 -13.97
CA THR A 39 11.39 -1.44 -14.47
C THR A 39 12.54 -0.44 -14.57
N PRO A 40 13.18 -0.31 -15.75
CA PRO A 40 14.09 0.79 -16.01
C PRO A 40 13.27 2.08 -16.19
N GLY A 41 13.80 3.19 -15.71
CA GLY A 41 13.15 4.48 -15.83
C GLY A 41 14.12 5.64 -15.78
N TYR A 42 13.66 6.79 -16.27
CA TYR A 42 14.29 8.06 -16.04
C TYR A 42 13.28 8.96 -15.35
N VAL A 43 13.64 9.43 -14.16
CA VAL A 43 12.82 10.38 -13.42
C VAL A 43 13.35 11.76 -13.73
N ALA A 44 12.53 12.58 -14.40
CA ALA A 44 12.82 13.98 -14.62
C ALA A 44 12.13 14.84 -13.56
N GLY A 45 12.85 15.86 -13.07
CA GLY A 45 12.34 16.79 -12.06
C GLY A 45 12.79 16.43 -10.64
N SER A 46 12.64 17.41 -9.75
CA SER A 46 12.82 17.24 -8.31
C SER A 46 11.47 17.45 -7.65
N SER A 47 11.05 16.52 -6.80
CA SER A 47 9.83 16.67 -6.00
C SER A 47 10.14 16.39 -4.53
N ASN A 48 9.76 17.30 -3.65
CA ASN A 48 9.71 17.05 -2.22
C ASN A 48 8.25 16.87 -1.81
N ILE A 49 7.94 15.76 -1.14
CA ILE A 49 6.63 15.58 -0.50
C ILE A 49 6.87 15.66 1.00
N PRO A 50 6.83 16.87 1.61
CA PRO A 50 7.03 17.03 3.04
C PRO A 50 5.89 16.38 3.83
N SER A 51 6.23 15.47 4.74
CA SER A 51 5.29 14.77 5.62
C SER A 51 5.62 15.12 7.08
N LYS A 52 4.83 16.01 7.71
CA LYS A 52 5.05 16.34 9.12
C LYS A 52 4.35 15.30 9.99
N SER A 53 5.10 14.40 10.63
CA SER A 53 4.58 13.46 11.63
C SER A 53 4.92 13.94 13.05
N ALA A 54 3.92 14.12 13.91
CA ALA A 54 4.10 14.40 15.33
C ALA A 54 3.85 13.14 16.17
N TRP A 55 4.69 12.85 17.17
CA TRP A 55 4.49 11.74 18.11
C TRP A 55 4.88 12.16 19.54
N GLY A 56 3.91 12.24 20.46
CA GLY A 56 4.14 12.51 21.89
C GLY A 56 3.06 13.35 22.61
N ASP A 57 2.94 13.19 23.93
CA ASP A 57 1.93 13.80 24.84
C ASP A 57 2.06 15.33 25.04
N SER A 58 3.04 15.96 24.41
CA SER A 58 3.11 17.41 24.31
C SER A 58 3.47 17.71 22.87
N TRP A 59 2.74 18.63 22.25
CA TRP A 59 2.79 18.99 20.84
C TRP A 59 4.10 19.71 20.46
N GLN A 60 5.24 19.11 20.81
CA GLN A 60 6.57 19.57 20.48
C GLN A 60 7.05 18.73 19.29
N TYR A 61 7.01 19.35 18.11
CA TYR A 61 7.55 18.78 16.87
C TYR A 61 9.06 18.54 17.06
N ARG A 62 9.50 17.28 17.06
CA ARG A 62 10.93 16.95 17.24
C ARG A 62 11.58 16.28 16.03
N ALA A 63 10.80 15.87 15.04
CA ALA A 63 11.34 15.32 13.81
C ALA A 63 10.44 15.64 12.61
N GLU A 64 10.99 16.29 11.59
CA GLU A 64 10.36 16.41 10.27
C GLU A 64 10.91 15.30 9.39
N THR A 65 10.04 14.56 8.69
CA THR A 65 10.48 13.49 7.78
C THR A 65 9.85 13.67 6.41
N TRP A 66 10.59 13.47 5.33
CA TRP A 66 10.01 13.60 4.01
C TRP A 66 10.70 12.72 2.99
N THR A 67 10.04 12.57 1.85
CA THR A 67 10.60 11.86 0.71
C THR A 67 10.95 12.86 -0.38
N GLU A 68 12.20 12.81 -0.84
CA GLU A 68 12.65 13.55 -2.01
C GLU A 68 12.87 12.60 -3.17
N LYS A 69 12.41 13.03 -4.34
CA LYS A 69 12.68 12.37 -5.60
C LYS A 69 13.61 13.25 -6.43
N GLY A 70 14.79 12.73 -6.74
CA GLY A 70 15.79 13.41 -7.57
C GLY A 70 15.65 13.07 -9.05
N THR A 71 16.29 13.88 -9.89
CA THR A 71 16.42 13.57 -11.33
C THR A 71 17.53 12.55 -11.53
N SER A 72 17.15 11.31 -11.83
CA SER A 72 18.09 10.18 -11.91
C SER A 72 17.55 9.09 -12.83
N PHE A 73 18.47 8.31 -13.40
CA PHE A 73 18.13 6.99 -13.95
C PHE A 73 17.83 6.03 -12.81
N SER A 74 16.68 5.38 -12.85
CA SER A 74 16.24 4.43 -11.84
C SER A 74 16.10 3.03 -12.45
N LEU A 75 16.50 2.00 -11.70
CA LEU A 75 16.17 0.63 -11.99
C LEU A 75 15.54 0.00 -10.75
N SER A 76 14.35 -0.56 -10.88
CA SER A 76 13.70 -1.34 -9.82
C SER A 76 13.38 -2.76 -10.25
N LEU A 77 13.39 -3.67 -9.29
CA LEU A 77 12.80 -4.99 -9.38
C LEU A 77 11.43 -4.94 -8.71
N ASP A 78 10.40 -5.22 -9.48
CA ASP A 78 9.02 -5.13 -9.03
C ASP A 78 8.42 -6.54 -8.97
N ALA A 79 7.66 -6.82 -7.93
CA ALA A 79 6.92 -8.06 -7.78
C ALA A 79 5.56 -7.76 -7.15
N GLY A 80 4.49 -8.23 -7.76
CA GLY A 80 3.15 -7.92 -7.29
C GLY A 80 2.11 -8.94 -7.73
N LEU A 81 0.90 -8.68 -7.25
CA LEU A 81 -0.25 -9.53 -7.43
C LEU A 81 -1.40 -8.70 -7.96
N CYS A 82 -1.93 -9.03 -9.13
CA CYS A 82 -3.16 -8.46 -9.64
C CYS A 82 -4.32 -9.39 -9.29
N LEU A 83 -5.25 -8.87 -8.49
CA LEU A 83 -6.50 -9.52 -8.12
C LEU A 83 -7.61 -8.81 -8.87
N ASN A 84 -8.32 -9.55 -9.73
CA ASN A 84 -9.53 -9.06 -10.36
C ASN A 84 -10.72 -9.84 -9.82
N TYR A 85 -11.78 -9.14 -9.44
CA TYR A 85 -12.99 -9.77 -8.95
C TYR A 85 -14.21 -9.06 -9.53
N SER A 86 -15.05 -9.82 -10.23
CA SER A 86 -16.27 -9.30 -10.83
C SER A 86 -17.48 -9.84 -10.07
N ILE A 87 -18.26 -8.94 -9.46
CA ILE A 87 -19.50 -9.27 -8.77
C ILE A 87 -20.66 -8.46 -9.38
N TRP A 88 -21.54 -9.16 -10.09
CA TRP A 88 -22.65 -8.54 -10.80
C TRP A 88 -22.17 -7.39 -11.72
N ARG A 89 -22.66 -6.17 -11.53
CA ARG A 89 -22.26 -4.98 -12.29
C ARG A 89 -20.96 -4.34 -11.80
N PHE A 90 -20.35 -4.83 -10.72
CA PHE A 90 -19.11 -4.27 -10.18
C PHE A 90 -17.90 -5.11 -10.58
N ASP A 91 -16.87 -4.44 -11.09
CA ASP A 91 -15.57 -5.03 -11.33
C ASP A 91 -14.57 -4.36 -10.37
N ILE A 92 -13.96 -5.16 -9.49
CA ILE A 92 -13.02 -4.71 -8.47
C ILE A 92 -11.62 -5.19 -8.90
N LYS A 93 -10.67 -4.26 -8.90
CA LYS A 93 -9.26 -4.55 -9.16
C LYS A 93 -8.41 -4.13 -7.98
N LEU A 94 -7.55 -5.01 -7.51
CA LEU A 94 -6.57 -4.74 -6.45
C LEU A 94 -5.19 -5.22 -6.90
N ILE A 95 -4.18 -4.39 -6.67
CA ILE A 95 -2.81 -4.62 -7.10
C ILE A 95 -1.84 -4.22 -5.98
N PRO A 96 -1.66 -5.06 -4.95
CA PRO A 96 -0.51 -4.93 -4.06
C PRO A 96 0.79 -5.28 -4.80
N ALA A 97 1.81 -4.42 -4.67
CA ALA A 97 3.11 -4.65 -5.28
C ALA A 97 4.26 -4.17 -4.38
N PHE A 98 5.34 -4.93 -4.38
CA PHE A 98 6.61 -4.58 -3.78
C PHE A 98 7.58 -4.16 -4.87
N HIS A 99 8.35 -3.12 -4.57
CA HIS A 99 9.34 -2.55 -5.46
C HIS A 99 10.66 -2.49 -4.71
N TYR A 100 11.72 -3.04 -5.28
CA TYR A 100 13.08 -2.97 -4.78
C TYR A 100 13.91 -2.10 -5.71
N CYS A 101 14.41 -0.98 -5.22
CA CYS A 101 15.26 -0.08 -5.97
C CYS A 101 16.66 -0.70 -6.07
N LEU A 102 17.05 -1.14 -7.26
CA LEU A 102 18.42 -1.59 -7.52
C LEU A 102 19.41 -0.42 -7.55
N THR A 103 18.92 0.78 -7.84
CA THR A 103 19.69 2.02 -7.87
C THR A 103 19.30 2.95 -6.71
N ASP A 104 20.26 3.25 -5.83
CA ASP A 104 20.09 4.09 -4.64
C ASP A 104 20.11 5.61 -4.93
N ASN A 105 19.59 6.03 -6.07
CA ASN A 105 19.89 7.35 -6.63
C ASN A 105 18.67 8.25 -6.90
N TYR A 106 17.44 7.76 -6.71
CA TYR A 106 16.25 8.50 -7.16
C TYR A 106 15.19 8.77 -6.10
N ILE A 107 15.10 7.99 -5.01
CA ILE A 107 14.22 8.27 -3.86
C ILE A 107 15.03 8.28 -2.59
N TYR A 108 14.90 9.35 -1.81
CA TYR A 108 15.55 9.54 -0.52
C TYR A 108 14.53 9.75 0.58
N HIS A 109 14.72 9.07 1.70
CA HIS A 109 14.09 9.45 2.95
C HIS A 109 15.01 10.44 3.66
N LYS A 110 14.50 11.65 3.89
CA LYS A 110 15.16 12.68 4.67
C LYS A 110 14.46 12.84 6.02
N SER A 111 15.25 13.04 7.06
CA SER A 111 14.73 13.43 8.36
C SER A 111 15.57 14.54 8.98
N THR A 112 14.87 15.45 9.65
CA THR A 112 15.47 16.56 10.37
C THR A 112 15.10 16.45 11.83
N VAL A 113 16.10 16.44 12.70
CA VAL A 113 15.91 16.40 14.16
C VAL A 113 16.42 17.70 14.76
N GLU A 114 15.58 18.36 15.56
CA GLU A 114 15.98 19.50 16.39
C GLU A 114 16.57 18.97 17.70
N GLU A 115 17.88 19.15 17.87
CA GLU A 115 18.58 18.97 19.15
C GLU A 115 18.91 20.37 19.71
N GLY A 116 18.96 20.53 21.03
CA GLY A 116 19.01 21.84 21.71
C GLY A 116 20.16 22.79 21.32
N VAL A 117 21.07 22.39 20.43
CA VAL A 117 22.15 23.21 19.84
C VAL A 117 22.23 22.98 18.32
N GLY A 118 21.09 22.90 17.63
CA GLY A 118 21.02 22.94 16.16
C GLY A 118 20.25 21.79 15.51
N THR A 119 20.14 21.89 14.20
CA THR A 119 19.34 21.00 13.36
C THR A 119 20.26 19.97 12.69
N ARG A 120 19.99 18.67 12.88
CA ARG A 120 20.70 17.59 12.17
C ARG A 120 19.82 17.02 11.07
N GLU A 121 20.39 16.92 9.87
CA GLU A 121 19.77 16.27 8.71
C GLU A 121 20.34 14.88 8.49
N TYR A 122 19.46 13.91 8.26
CA TYR A 122 19.79 12.56 7.83
C TYR A 122 19.17 12.32 6.47
N SER A 123 19.95 11.73 5.55
CA SER A 123 19.48 11.33 4.23
C SER A 123 19.87 9.88 3.98
N LYS A 124 18.88 9.05 3.64
CA LYS A 124 19.10 7.65 3.26
C LYS A 124 18.32 7.31 1.98
N PRO A 125 18.91 6.55 1.04
CA PRO A 125 18.17 6.06 -0.11
C PRO A 125 17.08 5.08 0.34
N LEU A 126 15.95 5.10 -0.38
CA LEU A 126 14.81 4.21 -0.14
C LEU A 126 15.00 2.95 -1.00
N GLY A 127 15.52 1.88 -0.39
CA GLY A 127 15.86 0.63 -1.08
C GLY A 127 14.66 -0.21 -1.50
N TRP A 128 13.52 -0.08 -0.82
CA TRP A 128 12.28 -0.77 -1.20
C TRP A 128 11.06 0.01 -0.74
N PHE A 129 9.95 -0.16 -1.46
CA PHE A 129 8.65 0.40 -1.09
C PHE A 129 7.51 -0.52 -1.53
N PHE A 130 6.36 -0.32 -0.92
CA PHE A 130 5.14 -1.06 -1.21
C PHE A 130 4.12 -0.11 -1.83
N THR A 131 3.46 -0.56 -2.89
CA THR A 131 2.33 0.15 -3.49
C THR A 131 1.07 -0.70 -3.37
N PHE A 132 -0.05 -0.01 -3.18
CA PHE A 132 -1.36 -0.61 -3.21
C PHE A 132 -2.21 0.19 -4.19
N CYS A 133 -2.38 -0.36 -5.39
CA CYS A 133 -3.21 0.24 -6.42
C CYS A 133 -4.52 -0.55 -6.51
N GLY A 134 -5.61 0.12 -6.83
CA GLY A 134 -6.88 -0.55 -7.01
C GLY A 134 -7.93 0.36 -7.61
N GLY A 135 -9.01 -0.25 -8.07
CA GLY A 135 -10.12 0.45 -8.70
C GLY A 135 -11.41 -0.33 -8.55
N ILE A 136 -12.52 0.39 -8.63
CA ILE A 136 -13.87 -0.17 -8.72
C ILE A 136 -14.48 0.41 -9.98
N ALA A 137 -14.98 -0.46 -10.85
CA ALA A 137 -15.77 -0.09 -12.01
C ALA A 137 -17.21 -0.57 -11.82
N TYR A 138 -18.16 0.17 -12.36
CA TYR A 138 -19.57 -0.22 -12.40
C TYR A 138 -20.08 -0.16 -13.84
N ARG A 139 -20.73 -1.23 -14.27
CA ARG A 139 -21.34 -1.36 -15.60
C ARG A 139 -22.79 -0.89 -15.54
N PHE A 140 -23.11 0.18 -16.25
CA PHE A 140 -24.49 0.64 -16.42
C PHE A 140 -25.12 -0.12 -17.59
N ASP A 141 -26.25 -0.79 -17.33
CA ASP A 141 -27.14 -1.29 -18.38
C ASP A 141 -28.26 -0.28 -18.62
#